data_AF-J1F9F8-F1
#
_entry.id   AF-J1F9F8-F1
#
_cell.length_a   1.000
_cell.length_b   1.000
_cell.length_c   1.000
_cell.angle_alpha   90.00
_cell.angle_beta   90.00
_cell.angle_gamma   90.00
#
_symmetry.space_group_name_H-M   'P 1'
#
loop_
_entity.id
_entity.type
_entity.pdbx_description
1 polymer ?
#
loop_
_entity_poly.entity_id
_entity_poly.type
_entity_poly.pdbx_seq_one_letter_code
_entity_poly.pdbx_strand_id
1 'polypeptide(L)'
;MIKKIFLGIPIFIVFLYLSTILTLPKEGVWYKFEELAQKKSVVISGDEVRDNFINLNISNGEILFQNMSIVNFGEITIYPFVFFNRIEIRNLKTGKDISQFGDYIFTEASFNHDISAPEKIVFKGEGNFGKLNGRINIKKREIDILLFPNKKTEKNKQLMKNFKKDDSLGGYLYYGSF
;
A
#
# COMPACT_ATOMS: atom_id res chain seq x y z
N MET A 1 -26.17 -26.03 30.64
CA MET A 1 -25.69 -24.64 30.84
C MET A 1 -24.31 -24.37 30.23
N ILE A 2 -23.30 -25.21 30.49
CA ILE A 2 -21.91 -25.02 30.01
C ILE A 2 -21.81 -24.88 28.47
N LYS A 3 -22.56 -25.70 27.70
CA LYS A 3 -22.59 -25.63 26.23
C LYS A 3 -23.11 -24.29 25.68
N LYS A 4 -24.03 -23.61 26.38
CA LYS A 4 -24.56 -22.29 25.96
C LYS A 4 -23.56 -21.17 26.25
N ILE A 5 -22.81 -21.28 27.35
CA ILE A 5 -21.73 -20.33 27.70
C ILE A 5 -20.56 -20.47 26.71
N PHE A 6 -20.20 -21.71 26.34
CA PHE A 6 -19.11 -21.96 25.39
C PHE A 6 -19.38 -21.43 23.97
N LEU A 7 -20.66 -21.37 23.55
CA LEU A 7 -21.05 -20.76 22.28
C LEU A 7 -21.15 -19.22 22.35
N GLY A 8 -21.46 -18.67 23.53
CA GLY A 8 -21.60 -17.22 23.72
C GLY A 8 -20.28 -16.44 23.66
N ILE A 9 -19.18 -17.02 24.15
CA ILE A 9 -17.84 -16.40 24.16
C ILE A 9 -17.35 -16.04 22.74
N PRO A 10 -17.31 -16.95 21.74
CA PRO A 10 -16.85 -16.59 20.40
C PRO A 10 -17.75 -15.54 19.73
N ILE A 11 -19.07 -15.60 19.95
CA ILE A 11 -20.01 -14.60 19.43
C ILE A 11 -19.71 -13.23 20.03
N PHE A 12 -19.45 -13.16 21.34
CA PHE A 12 -19.08 -11.92 22.02
C PHE A 12 -17.75 -11.35 21.51
N ILE A 13 -16.74 -12.20 21.26
CA ILE A 13 -15.46 -11.77 20.70
C ILE A 13 -15.64 -11.21 19.28
N VAL A 14 -16.41 -11.88 18.42
CA VAL A 14 -16.71 -11.39 17.06
C VAL A 14 -17.47 -10.06 17.13
N PHE A 15 -18.45 -9.94 18.03
CA PHE A 15 -19.18 -8.69 18.24
C PHE A 15 -18.25 -7.55 18.68
N LEU A 16 -17.36 -7.81 19.65
CA LEU A 16 -16.40 -6.83 20.13
C LEU A 16 -15.41 -6.40 19.03
N TYR A 17 -14.94 -7.35 18.23
CA TYR A 17 -14.09 -7.10 17.07
C TYR A 17 -14.79 -6.21 16.03
N LEU A 18 -16.02 -6.55 15.65
CA LEU A 18 -16.81 -5.75 14.69
C LEU A 18 -17.12 -4.36 15.24
N SER A 19 -17.52 -4.27 16.51
CA SER A 19 -17.78 -2.99 17.19
C SER A 19 -16.56 -2.08 17.14
N THR A 20 -15.36 -2.64 17.40
CA THR A 20 -14.10 -1.88 17.33
C THR A 20 -13.83 -1.34 15.92
N ILE A 21 -14.00 -2.16 14.87
CA ILE A 21 -13.76 -1.70 13.49
C ILE A 21 -14.76 -0.62 13.08
N LEU A 22 -16.03 -0.78 13.45
CA LEU A 22 -17.10 0.13 13.06
C LEU A 22 -17.00 1.48 13.79
N THR A 23 -16.55 1.49 15.04
CA THR A 23 -16.49 2.69 15.90
C THR A 23 -15.12 3.37 15.93
N LEU A 24 -14.10 2.79 15.29
CA LEU A 24 -12.77 3.39 15.20
C LEU A 24 -12.86 4.75 14.45
N PRO A 25 -12.35 5.86 15.02
CA PRO A 25 -12.26 7.15 14.32
C PRO A 25 -11.10 7.10 13.32
N LYS A 26 -11.35 6.54 12.12
CA LYS A 26 -10.30 6.24 11.12
C LYS A 26 -9.68 7.53 10.61
N GLU A 27 -10.48 8.57 10.47
CA GLU A 27 -10.02 9.93 10.15
C GLU A 27 -9.03 10.47 11.19
N GLY A 28 -9.30 10.29 12.49
CA GLY A 28 -8.39 10.70 13.56
C GLY A 28 -7.07 9.93 13.54
N VAL A 29 -7.11 8.63 13.24
CA VAL A 29 -5.90 7.81 13.04
C VAL A 29 -5.10 8.30 11.83
N TRP A 30 -5.80 8.64 10.74
CA TRP A 30 -5.20 9.18 9.52
C TRP A 30 -4.49 10.51 9.74
N TYR A 31 -5.13 11.48 10.40
CA TYR A 31 -4.48 12.77 10.69
C TYR A 31 -3.26 12.61 11.58
N LYS A 32 -3.27 11.63 12.50
CA LYS A 32 -2.07 11.34 13.28
C LYS A 32 -0.94 10.76 12.42
N PHE A 33 -1.30 9.91 11.46
CA PHE A 33 -0.35 9.40 10.47
C PHE A 33 0.22 10.53 9.60
N GLU A 34 -0.61 11.44 9.10
CA GLU A 34 -0.16 12.62 8.34
C GLU A 34 0.80 13.49 9.16
N GLU A 35 0.50 13.78 10.44
CA GLU A 35 1.40 14.53 11.32
C GLU A 35 2.76 13.84 11.47
N LEU A 36 2.78 12.51 11.58
CA LEU A 36 4.02 11.73 11.66
C LEU A 36 4.78 11.70 10.34
N ALA A 37 4.08 11.59 9.21
CA ALA A 37 4.65 11.63 7.87
C ALA A 37 5.28 13.02 7.59
N GLN A 38 4.60 14.09 7.98
CA GLN A 38 5.07 15.47 7.83
C GLN A 38 6.38 15.71 8.61
N LYS A 39 6.53 15.13 9.81
CA LYS A 39 7.79 15.14 10.57
C LYS A 39 8.95 14.45 9.84
N LYS A 40 8.66 13.64 8.82
CA LYS A 40 9.62 12.99 7.92
C LYS A 40 9.64 13.61 6.52
N SER A 41 9.13 14.83 6.39
CA SER A 41 9.03 15.59 5.14
C SER A 41 8.17 14.93 4.06
N VAL A 42 7.25 14.04 4.46
CA VAL A 42 6.24 13.45 3.57
C VAL A 42 4.90 14.14 3.83
N VAL A 43 4.33 14.78 2.81
CA VAL A 43 2.99 15.37 2.89
C VAL A 43 2.09 14.57 1.97
N ILE A 44 0.93 14.16 2.46
CA ILE A 44 -0.12 13.57 1.63
C ILE A 44 -1.24 14.58 1.65
N SER A 45 -1.62 15.08 0.48
CA SER A 45 -2.76 15.98 0.33
C SER A 45 -3.82 15.27 -0.50
N GLY A 46 -5.05 15.22 0.00
CA GLY A 46 -6.21 14.75 -0.75
C GLY A 46 -7.32 15.80 -0.67
N ASP A 47 -8.08 15.94 -1.75
CA ASP A 47 -9.19 16.89 -1.83
C ASP A 47 -10.34 16.50 -0.90
N GLU A 48 -10.59 15.20 -0.75
CA GLU A 48 -11.67 14.67 0.09
C GLU A 48 -11.18 13.49 0.92
N VAL A 49 -11.45 13.53 2.23
CA VAL A 49 -11.26 12.42 3.16
C VAL A 49 -12.64 11.99 3.66
N ARG A 50 -12.99 10.71 3.47
CA ARG A 50 -14.29 10.14 3.85
C ARG A 50 -14.09 8.91 4.74
N ASP A 51 -14.51 9.02 5.99
CA ASP A 51 -14.60 7.87 6.91
C ASP A 51 -15.88 7.07 6.61
N ASN A 52 -15.70 5.87 6.07
CA ASN A 52 -16.78 4.91 5.85
C ASN A 52 -16.78 3.88 6.99
N PHE A 53 -17.84 3.08 7.06
CA PHE A 53 -18.01 2.07 8.12
C PHE A 53 -16.80 1.15 8.35
N ILE A 54 -16.12 0.71 7.29
CA ILE A 54 -15.02 -0.25 7.36
C ILE A 54 -13.68 0.26 6.83
N ASN A 55 -13.67 1.44 6.18
CA ASN A 55 -12.49 1.97 5.52
C ASN A 55 -12.48 3.49 5.53
N LEU A 56 -11.30 4.06 5.24
CA LEU A 56 -11.12 5.47 4.98
C LEU A 56 -10.78 5.65 3.50
N ASN A 57 -11.52 6.52 2.80
CA ASN A 57 -11.23 6.87 1.42
C ASN A 57 -10.66 8.28 1.34
N ILE A 58 -9.57 8.43 0.59
CA ILE A 58 -8.96 9.70 0.27
C ILE A 58 -8.97 9.83 -1.25
N SER A 59 -9.61 10.86 -1.78
CA SER A 59 -9.81 11.05 -3.22
C SER A 59 -9.02 12.24 -3.74
N ASN A 60 -8.50 12.08 -4.96
CA ASN A 60 -7.78 13.08 -5.76
C ASN A 60 -6.73 13.84 -4.96
N GLY A 61 -5.49 13.35 -5.02
CA GLY A 61 -4.44 13.93 -4.20
C GLY A 61 -3.05 13.75 -4.75
N GLU A 62 -2.09 14.26 -4.00
CA GLU A 62 -0.67 14.13 -4.28
C GLU A 62 0.13 13.78 -3.02
N ILE A 63 1.26 13.13 -3.23
CA ILE A 63 2.25 12.81 -2.22
C ILE A 63 3.48 13.65 -2.53
N LEU A 64 3.80 14.54 -1.60
CA LEU A 64 4.99 15.37 -1.62
C LEU A 64 6.06 14.75 -0.74
N PHE A 65 7.30 14.78 -1.19
CA PHE A 65 8.47 14.53 -0.35
C PHE A 65 9.41 15.71 -0.46
N GLN A 66 9.79 16.31 0.67
CA GLN A 66 10.61 17.53 0.69
C GLN A 66 10.03 18.63 -0.22
N ASN A 67 8.69 18.81 -0.19
CA ASN A 67 7.92 19.74 -1.02
C ASN A 67 7.96 19.47 -2.54
N MET A 68 8.51 18.34 -2.99
CA MET A 68 8.45 17.90 -4.38
C MET A 68 7.29 16.94 -4.59
N SER A 69 6.46 17.19 -5.60
CA SER A 69 5.37 16.31 -6.03
C SER A 69 5.94 15.06 -6.68
N ILE A 70 5.97 13.97 -5.90
CA ILE A 70 6.50 12.68 -6.34
C ILE A 70 5.41 11.85 -7.01
N VAL A 71 4.19 11.89 -6.49
CA VAL A 71 3.11 11.03 -6.94
C VAL A 71 1.77 11.75 -6.88
N ASN A 72 0.95 11.60 -7.91
CA ASN A 72 -0.48 11.92 -7.87
C ASN A 72 -1.29 10.63 -7.77
N PHE A 73 -2.41 10.64 -7.07
CA PHE A 73 -3.30 9.48 -6.96
C PHE A 73 -4.76 9.90 -7.18
N GLY A 74 -5.57 8.99 -7.72
CA GLY A 74 -7.01 9.20 -7.85
C GLY A 74 -7.75 8.80 -6.58
N GLU A 75 -7.38 7.67 -5.97
CA GLU A 75 -8.03 7.17 -4.76
C GLU A 75 -7.03 6.39 -3.91
N ILE A 76 -7.04 6.60 -2.60
CA ILE A 76 -6.41 5.75 -1.58
C ILE A 76 -7.51 5.25 -0.66
N THR A 77 -7.63 3.94 -0.52
CA THR A 77 -8.53 3.30 0.44
C THR A 77 -7.71 2.59 1.51
N ILE A 78 -7.97 2.91 2.78
CA ILE A 78 -7.29 2.33 3.92
C ILE A 78 -8.29 1.46 4.69
N TYR A 79 -7.94 0.20 4.88
CA TYR A 79 -8.68 -0.77 5.67
C TYR A 79 -7.89 -1.09 6.96
N PRO A 80 -8.22 -0.43 8.07
CA PRO A 80 -7.49 -0.57 9.33
C PRO A 80 -8.03 -1.74 10.15
N PHE A 81 -7.94 -2.98 9.65
CA PHE A 81 -8.38 -4.13 10.44
C PHE A 81 -7.34 -4.47 11.52
N VAL A 82 -7.81 -4.99 12.65
CA VAL A 82 -6.96 -5.20 13.84
C VAL A 82 -5.83 -6.21 13.58
N PHE A 83 -6.09 -7.24 12.76
CA PHE A 83 -5.12 -8.30 12.49
C PHE A 83 -4.32 -8.10 11.20
N PHE A 84 -4.86 -7.33 10.27
CA PHE A 84 -4.19 -7.00 9.02
C PHE A 84 -4.62 -5.63 8.53
N ASN A 85 -3.66 -4.84 8.07
CA ASN A 85 -3.94 -3.55 7.47
C ASN A 85 -3.79 -3.68 5.96
N ARG A 86 -4.71 -3.09 5.22
CA ARG A 86 -4.62 -3.00 3.76
C ARG A 86 -4.73 -1.55 3.32
N ILE A 87 -3.87 -1.17 2.39
CA ILE A 87 -3.97 0.08 1.65
C ILE A 87 -4.12 -0.28 0.19
N GLU A 88 -5.17 0.21 -0.46
CA GLU A 88 -5.40 0.10 -1.89
C GLU A 88 -5.25 1.50 -2.50
N ILE A 89 -4.54 1.62 -3.61
CA ILE A 89 -4.30 2.88 -4.30
C ILE A 89 -4.69 2.70 -5.76
N ARG A 90 -5.47 3.62 -6.30
CA ARG A 90 -5.91 3.61 -7.70
C ARG A 90 -5.45 4.85 -8.43
N ASN A 91 -5.14 4.66 -9.71
CA ASN A 91 -4.72 5.72 -10.62
C ASN A 91 -3.53 6.53 -10.10
N LEU A 92 -2.51 5.83 -9.61
CA LEU A 92 -1.25 6.44 -9.18
C LEU A 92 -0.43 6.84 -10.41
N LYS A 93 -0.02 8.10 -10.48
CA LYS A 93 0.76 8.67 -11.56
C LYS A 93 2.00 9.35 -11.01
N THR A 94 3.05 9.34 -11.80
CA THR A 94 4.27 10.09 -11.47
C THR A 94 3.94 11.58 -11.34
N GLY A 95 4.41 12.19 -10.27
CA GLY A 95 4.21 13.61 -9.97
C GLY A 95 5.00 14.52 -10.92
N LYS A 96 4.56 15.78 -11.00
CA LYS A 96 5.10 16.76 -11.95
C LYS A 96 6.62 16.97 -11.82
N ASP A 97 7.13 16.98 -10.59
CA ASP A 97 8.53 17.34 -10.29
C ASP A 97 9.52 16.22 -10.60
N ILE A 98 9.03 14.98 -10.74
CA ILE A 98 9.84 13.82 -11.09
C ILE A 98 9.44 13.17 -12.42
N SER A 99 8.53 13.80 -13.17
CA SER A 99 8.09 13.35 -14.50
C SER A 99 9.24 13.10 -15.49
N GLN A 100 10.33 13.85 -15.36
CA GLN A 100 11.57 13.66 -16.13
C GLN A 100 12.20 12.25 -15.99
N PHE A 101 11.91 11.53 -14.89
CA PHE A 101 12.39 10.17 -14.66
C PHE A 101 11.45 9.09 -15.23
N GLY A 102 10.31 9.49 -15.79
CA GLY A 102 9.41 8.63 -16.54
C GLY A 102 7.94 8.76 -16.12
N ASP A 103 7.04 8.68 -17.10
CA ASP A 103 5.59 8.72 -16.86
C ASP A 103 5.04 7.33 -16.52
N TYR A 104 5.30 6.89 -15.29
CA TYR A 104 4.74 5.65 -14.77
C TYR A 104 3.31 5.87 -14.28
N ILE A 105 2.42 4.96 -14.67
CA ILE A 105 1.01 4.94 -14.27
C ILE A 105 0.74 3.57 -13.67
N PHE A 106 0.35 3.54 -12.39
CA PHE A 106 -0.20 2.36 -11.74
C PHE A 106 -1.71 2.50 -11.71
N THR A 107 -2.38 1.61 -12.41
CA THR A 107 -3.84 1.53 -12.40
C THR A 107 -4.32 1.15 -11.01
N GLU A 108 -3.65 0.18 -10.38
CA GLU A 108 -3.96 -0.31 -9.05
C GLU A 108 -2.66 -0.71 -8.32
N ALA A 109 -2.60 -0.42 -7.04
CA ALA A 109 -1.59 -0.91 -6.12
C ALA A 109 -2.25 -1.32 -4.81
N SER A 110 -1.74 -2.36 -4.17
CA SER A 110 -2.18 -2.76 -2.83
C SER A 110 -0.98 -3.05 -1.95
N PHE A 111 -1.05 -2.64 -0.69
CA PHE A 111 -0.08 -2.92 0.36
C PHE A 111 -0.81 -3.63 1.49
N ASN A 112 -0.26 -4.75 1.95
CA ASN A 112 -0.80 -5.55 3.03
C ASN A 112 0.26 -5.69 4.13
N HIS A 113 -0.16 -5.49 5.36
CA HIS A 113 0.66 -5.64 6.55
C HIS A 113 -0.08 -6.49 7.58
N ASP A 114 0.50 -7.64 7.92
CA ASP A 114 -0.12 -8.62 8.81
C ASP A 114 0.57 -8.62 10.18
N ILE A 115 -0.21 -8.72 11.25
CA ILE A 115 0.34 -8.77 12.62
C ILE A 115 1.16 -10.03 12.90
N SER A 116 0.93 -11.12 12.15
CA SER A 116 1.67 -12.38 12.24
C SER A 116 3.07 -12.30 11.62
N ALA A 117 3.32 -11.29 10.78
CA ALA A 117 4.60 -11.01 10.16
C ALA A 117 4.87 -9.48 10.18
N PRO A 118 4.99 -8.87 11.36
CA PRO A 118 4.97 -7.42 11.52
C PRO A 118 6.17 -6.72 10.86
N GLU A 119 7.25 -7.44 10.60
CA GLU A 119 8.41 -6.94 9.86
C GLU A 119 8.23 -6.94 8.34
N LYS A 120 7.15 -7.51 7.80
CA LYS A 120 6.93 -7.71 6.37
C LYS A 120 5.72 -6.91 5.87
N ILE A 121 5.93 -6.13 4.82
CA ILE A 121 4.85 -5.56 4.01
C ILE A 121 4.87 -6.28 2.67
N VAL A 122 3.72 -6.79 2.22
CA VAL A 122 3.57 -7.37 0.87
C VAL A 122 2.81 -6.38 0.02
N PHE A 123 3.32 -6.10 -1.18
CA PHE A 123 2.66 -5.20 -2.10
C PHE A 123 2.48 -5.82 -3.48
N LYS A 124 1.44 -5.37 -4.17
CA LYS A 124 1.15 -5.73 -5.56
C LYS A 124 0.83 -4.46 -6.32
N GLY A 125 1.11 -4.45 -7.61
CA GLY A 125 0.77 -3.34 -8.47
C GLY A 125 0.56 -3.76 -9.91
N GLU A 126 -0.30 -3.03 -10.60
CA GLU A 126 -0.55 -3.18 -12.02
C GLU A 126 -0.59 -1.80 -12.67
N GLY A 127 0.00 -1.68 -13.85
CA GLY A 127 0.11 -0.39 -14.53
C GLY A 127 0.58 -0.48 -15.96
N ASN A 128 0.96 0.67 -16.51
CA ASN A 128 1.50 0.79 -17.86
C ASN A 128 2.85 0.07 -18.05
N PHE A 129 3.44 -0.44 -16.97
CA PHE A 129 4.66 -1.25 -16.96
C PHE A 129 4.39 -2.77 -16.93
N GLY A 130 3.16 -3.21 -16.66
CA GLY A 130 2.82 -4.61 -16.42
C GLY A 130 2.39 -4.84 -14.97
N LYS A 131 2.68 -6.04 -14.43
CA LYS A 131 2.33 -6.42 -13.05
C LYS A 131 3.57 -6.54 -12.19
N LEU A 132 3.47 -6.18 -10.92
CA LEU A 132 4.53 -6.38 -9.95
C LEU A 132 3.96 -6.98 -8.66
N ASN A 133 4.75 -7.85 -8.05
CA ASN A 133 4.56 -8.31 -6.69
C ASN A 133 5.84 -8.02 -5.93
N GLY A 134 5.75 -7.60 -4.69
CA GLY A 134 6.94 -7.31 -3.90
C GLY A 134 6.74 -7.49 -2.42
N ARG A 135 7.86 -7.45 -1.72
CA ARG A 135 7.91 -7.55 -0.27
C ARG A 135 8.95 -6.57 0.26
N ILE A 136 8.59 -5.87 1.33
CA ILE A 136 9.50 -5.03 2.09
C ILE A 136 9.72 -5.71 3.44
N ASN A 137 10.97 -5.94 3.82
CA ASN A 137 11.35 -6.30 5.17
C ASN A 137 11.83 -5.06 5.92
N ILE A 138 10.99 -4.50 6.78
CA ILE A 138 11.26 -3.24 7.49
C ILE A 138 12.45 -3.40 8.44
N LYS A 139 12.56 -4.57 9.11
CA LYS A 139 13.62 -4.83 10.08
C LYS A 139 14.98 -4.94 9.42
N LYS A 140 15.05 -5.58 8.25
CA LYS A 140 16.29 -5.73 7.47
C LYS A 140 16.56 -4.57 6.51
N ARG A 141 15.55 -3.72 6.29
CA ARG A 141 15.54 -2.66 5.27
C ARG A 141 15.84 -3.21 3.87
N GLU A 142 15.15 -4.28 3.53
CA GLU A 142 15.29 -4.97 2.25
C GLU A 142 13.98 -4.87 1.46
N ILE A 143 14.08 -4.82 0.14
CA ILE A 143 12.95 -4.85 -0.78
C ILE A 143 13.21 -5.87 -1.90
N ASP A 144 12.22 -6.74 -2.10
CA ASP A 144 12.20 -7.73 -3.16
C ASP A 144 11.06 -7.37 -4.11
N ILE A 145 11.32 -7.34 -5.42
CA ILE A 145 10.32 -7.03 -6.45
C ILE A 145 10.38 -8.08 -7.55
N LEU A 146 9.26 -8.74 -7.79
CA LEU A 146 9.00 -9.60 -8.94
C LEU A 146 8.15 -8.85 -9.96
N LEU A 147 8.75 -8.49 -11.08
CA LEU A 147 8.14 -7.78 -12.19
C LEU A 147 7.76 -8.75 -13.32
N PHE A 148 6.52 -8.63 -13.78
CA PHE A 148 6.01 -9.24 -15.01
C PHE A 148 5.79 -8.12 -16.03
N PRO A 149 6.84 -7.75 -16.80
CA PRO A 149 6.80 -6.59 -17.67
C PRO A 149 5.93 -6.86 -18.90
N ASN A 150 5.29 -5.80 -19.42
CA ASN A 150 4.72 -5.86 -20.76
C ASN A 150 5.80 -5.66 -21.85
N LYS A 151 5.44 -5.85 -23.13
CA LYS A 151 6.38 -5.72 -24.27
C LYS A 151 7.12 -4.38 -24.35
N LYS A 152 6.49 -3.27 -23.90
CA LYS A 152 7.12 -1.94 -23.90
C LYS A 152 8.17 -1.85 -22.78
N THR A 153 7.84 -2.38 -21.62
CA THR A 153 8.66 -2.35 -20.40
C THR A 153 9.86 -3.27 -20.51
N GLU A 154 9.68 -4.45 -21.10
CA GLU A 154 10.76 -5.39 -21.37
C GLU A 154 11.83 -4.78 -22.31
N LYS A 155 11.42 -3.90 -23.22
CA LYS A 155 12.32 -3.14 -24.09
C LYS A 155 13.02 -1.95 -23.41
N ASN A 156 12.56 -1.53 -22.22
CA ASN A 156 13.16 -0.42 -21.48
C ASN A 156 14.45 -0.88 -20.78
N LYS A 157 15.58 -0.74 -21.47
CA LYS A 157 16.90 -1.15 -20.95
C LYS A 157 17.27 -0.47 -19.63
N GLN A 158 16.88 0.78 -19.41
CA GLN A 158 17.24 1.50 -18.18
C GLN A 158 16.53 0.93 -16.95
N LEU A 159 15.26 0.55 -17.08
CA LEU A 159 14.52 -0.11 -16.01
C LEU A 159 15.01 -1.54 -15.83
N MET A 160 15.11 -2.30 -16.93
CA MET A 160 15.40 -3.73 -16.90
C MET A 160 16.85 -4.05 -16.48
N LYS A 161 17.80 -3.11 -16.55
CA LYS A 161 19.21 -3.34 -16.16
C LYS A 161 19.39 -3.82 -14.72
N ASN A 162 18.47 -3.44 -13.83
CA ASN A 162 18.55 -3.76 -12.41
C ASN A 162 17.83 -5.08 -12.09
N PHE A 163 17.05 -5.62 -13.03
CA PHE A 163 16.30 -6.84 -12.83
C PHE A 163 17.03 -8.05 -13.44
N LYS A 164 16.99 -9.17 -12.73
CA LYS A 164 17.49 -10.46 -13.20
C LYS A 164 16.31 -11.34 -13.59
N LYS A 165 16.36 -11.94 -14.77
CA LYS A 165 15.32 -12.88 -15.20
C LYS A 165 15.31 -14.10 -14.28
N ASP A 166 14.14 -14.51 -13.84
CA ASP A 166 13.89 -15.73 -13.08
C ASP A 166 12.90 -16.60 -13.84
N ASP A 167 13.41 -17.64 -14.50
CA ASP A 167 12.60 -18.55 -15.31
C ASP A 167 11.68 -19.45 -14.46
N SER A 168 11.98 -19.63 -13.17
CA SER A 168 11.15 -20.45 -12.26
C SER A 168 9.87 -19.75 -11.85
N LEU A 169 9.94 -18.42 -11.67
CA LEU A 169 8.80 -17.57 -11.33
C LEU A 169 8.13 -16.95 -12.57
N GLY A 170 8.75 -17.09 -13.75
CA GLY A 170 8.26 -16.56 -15.02
C GLY A 170 8.34 -15.03 -15.13
N GLY A 171 9.25 -14.40 -14.38
CA GLY A 171 9.33 -12.95 -14.25
C GLY A 171 10.75 -12.44 -14.06
N TYR A 172 10.87 -11.20 -13.61
CA TYR A 172 12.12 -10.49 -13.43
C TYR A 172 12.25 -10.04 -11.98
N LEU A 173 13.32 -10.42 -11.30
CA LEU A 173 13.57 -10.14 -9.88
C LEU A 173 14.52 -8.96 -9.69
N TYR A 174 14.16 -8.09 -8.76
CA TYR A 174 15.02 -7.04 -8.22
C TYR A 174 15.12 -7.20 -6.70
N TYR A 175 16.34 -6.99 -6.19
CA TYR A 175 16.67 -6.99 -4.78
C TYR A 175 17.34 -5.66 -4.44
N GLY A 176 16.85 -4.99 -3.41
CA GLY A 176 17.40 -3.71 -2.94
C GLY A 176 17.51 -3.67 -1.41
N SER A 177 18.42 -2.84 -0.92
CA SER A 177 18.58 -2.51 0.50
C SER A 177 18.62 -1.00 0.67
N PHE A 178 18.08 -0.46 1.77
CA PHE A 178 17.94 0.98 2.02
C PHE A 178 18.18 1.40 3.48
#